data_AF-A0A699WSB6-F1
#
_entry.id   AF-A0A699WSB6-F1
#
_cell.length_a   1.000
_cell.length_b   1.000
_cell.length_c   1.000
_cell.angle_alpha   90.00
_cell.angle_beta   90.00
_cell.angle_gamma   90.00
#
_symmetry.space_group_name_H-M   'P 1'
#
loop_
_entity.id
_entity.type
_entity.pdbx_description
1 polymer ?
#
loop_
_entity_poly.entity_id
_entity_poly.type
_entity_poly.pdbx_seq_one_letter_code
_entity_poly.pdbx_strand_id
1 'polypeptide(L)'
;ACANGPRLPPTPNLPYPAWYVGFAAPKHMEVWVETVDVLDKRGLAFYRVHGGVASYTGKTEGWHRGGSGGKPINNVDLPDQIFLRWQSLVEPQTYKLKIQIPQWVRDEMVRPERVLCKFKQR
;
A
#
# COMPACT_ATOMS: atom_id res chain seq x y z
N ALA A 1 22.37 -18.87 -32.24
CA ALA A 1 22.46 -17.69 -31.37
C ALA A 1 21.15 -17.57 -30.60
N CYS A 2 21.16 -17.69 -29.28
CA CYS A 2 19.95 -17.45 -28.49
C CYS A 2 19.71 -15.95 -28.42
N ALA A 3 18.56 -15.50 -28.94
CA ALA A 3 18.16 -14.11 -28.81
C ALA A 3 18.01 -13.80 -27.31
N ASN A 4 18.70 -12.76 -26.84
CA ASN A 4 18.48 -12.22 -25.51
C ASN A 4 17.01 -11.79 -25.43
N GLY A 5 16.20 -12.57 -24.71
CA GLY A 5 14.81 -12.20 -24.43
C GLY A 5 14.74 -10.84 -23.72
N PRO A 6 13.54 -10.26 -23.57
CA PRO A 6 13.37 -8.98 -22.90
C PRO A 6 14.06 -9.02 -21.54
N ARG A 7 15.04 -8.12 -21.33
CA ARG A 7 15.71 -7.98 -20.04
C ARG A 7 14.66 -7.57 -19.02
N LEU A 8 14.44 -8.40 -18.00
CA LEU A 8 13.59 -8.01 -16.87
C LEU A 8 14.15 -6.72 -16.25
N PRO A 9 13.28 -5.82 -15.77
CA PRO A 9 13.74 -4.65 -15.04
C PRO A 9 14.62 -5.08 -13.86
N PRO A 10 15.73 -4.37 -13.57
CA PRO A 10 16.55 -4.67 -12.41
C PRO A 10 15.70 -4.56 -11.14
N THR A 11 16.01 -5.36 -10.12
CA THR A 11 15.33 -5.27 -8.83
C THR A 11 15.58 -3.89 -8.20
N PRO A 12 14.53 -3.23 -7.66
CA PRO A 12 14.70 -1.98 -6.92
C PRO A 12 15.67 -2.16 -5.76
N ASN A 13 16.57 -1.20 -5.58
CA ASN A 13 17.45 -1.14 -4.41
C ASN A 13 16.82 -0.22 -3.36
N LEU A 14 16.02 -0.80 -2.46
CA LEU A 14 15.42 -0.10 -1.33
C LEU A 14 16.11 -0.50 -0.03
N PRO A 15 16.19 0.39 0.99
CA PRO A 15 16.81 0.08 2.28
C PRO A 15 16.03 -0.95 3.12
N TYR A 16 14.90 -1.45 2.61
CA TYR A 16 14.04 -2.47 3.20
C TYR A 16 13.54 -3.42 2.11
N PRO A 17 13.20 -4.68 2.46
CA PRO A 17 12.82 -5.70 1.49
C PRO A 17 11.43 -5.49 0.86
N ALA A 18 10.52 -4.80 1.57
CA ALA A 18 9.15 -4.59 1.13
C ALA A 18 8.52 -3.37 1.79
N TRP A 19 7.48 -2.84 1.13
CA TRP A 19 6.56 -1.84 1.68
C TRP A 19 5.12 -2.29 1.43
N TYR A 20 4.13 -1.61 2.01
CA TYR A 20 2.72 -1.95 1.78
C TYR A 20 1.84 -0.70 1.77
N VAL A 21 0.67 -0.81 1.16
CA VAL A 21 -0.43 0.15 1.31
C VAL A 21 -1.41 -0.43 2.32
N GLY A 22 -1.88 0.38 3.26
CA GLY A 22 -2.93 0.01 4.21
C GLY A 22 -4.03 1.06 4.20
N PHE A 23 -5.27 0.65 4.50
CA PHE A 23 -6.41 1.55 4.57
C PHE A 23 -7.00 1.54 5.96
N ALA A 24 -7.48 2.69 6.43
CA ALA A 24 -8.35 2.76 7.58
C ALA A 24 -9.64 3.47 7.13
N ALA A 25 -10.77 3.02 7.65
CA ALA A 25 -12.04 3.68 7.41
C ALA A 25 -12.56 4.35 8.69
N PRO A 26 -13.29 5.46 8.59
CA PRO A 26 -13.93 6.09 9.73
C PRO A 26 -14.90 5.15 10.46
N LYS A 27 -15.21 5.48 11.72
CA LYS A 27 -16.18 4.73 12.51
C LYS A 27 -17.53 4.70 11.79
N HIS A 28 -18.16 3.53 11.72
CA HIS A 28 -19.45 3.32 11.06
C HIS A 28 -19.46 3.53 9.53
N MET A 29 -18.31 3.69 8.88
CA MET A 29 -18.19 3.81 7.42
C MET A 29 -17.30 2.70 6.87
N GLU A 30 -17.70 1.44 7.06
CA GLU A 30 -16.99 0.33 6.44
C GLU A 30 -17.01 0.46 4.92
N VAL A 31 -15.85 0.25 4.30
CA VAL A 31 -15.68 0.32 2.85
C VAL A 31 -15.03 -0.95 2.32
N TRP A 32 -15.42 -1.33 1.11
CA TRP A 32 -14.78 -2.42 0.40
C TRP A 32 -13.84 -1.88 -0.68
N VAL A 33 -12.54 -2.05 -0.47
CA VAL A 33 -11.50 -1.71 -1.45
C VAL A 33 -11.41 -2.84 -2.47
N GLU A 34 -11.75 -2.52 -3.72
CA GLU A 34 -11.76 -3.47 -4.82
C GLU A 34 -10.36 -3.74 -5.35
N THR A 35 -9.60 -2.67 -5.56
CA THR A 35 -8.22 -2.77 -6.02
C THR A 35 -7.43 -1.54 -5.64
N VAL A 36 -6.15 -1.77 -5.40
CA VAL A 36 -5.09 -0.77 -5.44
C VAL A 36 -4.11 -1.18 -6.52
N ASP A 37 -3.85 -0.25 -7.42
CA ASP A 37 -2.85 -0.41 -8.45
C ASP A 37 -1.78 0.67 -8.29
N VAL A 38 -0.53 0.32 -8.57
CA VAL A 38 0.63 1.19 -8.36
C VAL A 38 1.35 1.35 -9.68
N LEU A 39 1.63 2.58 -10.05
CA LEU A 39 2.66 2.93 -11.02
C LEU A 39 3.91 3.31 -10.23
N ASP A 40 5.00 2.56 -10.37
CA ASP A 40 6.25 2.89 -9.69
C ASP A 40 7.00 4.03 -10.40
N LYS A 41 8.02 4.59 -9.74
CA LYS A 41 8.85 5.67 -10.31
C LYS A 41 9.60 5.30 -11.60
N ARG A 42 9.66 4.01 -11.96
CA ARG A 42 10.28 3.51 -13.20
C ARG A 42 9.25 3.38 -14.33
N GLY A 43 7.98 3.71 -14.07
CA GLY A 43 6.88 3.60 -15.03
C GLY A 43 6.31 2.19 -15.15
N LEU A 44 6.59 1.29 -14.20
CA LEU A 44 6.06 -0.07 -14.19
C LEU A 44 4.75 -0.11 -13.40
N ALA A 45 3.71 -0.69 -14.02
CA ALA A 45 2.40 -0.82 -13.42
C ALA A 45 2.24 -2.18 -12.73
N PHE A 46 1.78 -2.15 -11.48
CA PHE A 46 1.51 -3.31 -10.64
C PHE A 46 0.07 -3.25 -10.17
N TYR A 47 -0.72 -4.26 -10.53
CA TYR A 47 -2.16 -4.28 -10.27
C TYR A 47 -2.49 -5.12 -9.05
N ARG A 48 -3.60 -4.78 -8.36
CA ARG A 48 -4.15 -5.53 -7.22
C ARG A 48 -3.12 -5.75 -6.10
N VAL A 49 -2.31 -4.73 -5.82
CA VAL A 49 -1.29 -4.78 -4.75
C VAL A 49 -1.94 -4.80 -3.36
N HIS A 50 -3.18 -4.31 -3.26
CA HIS A 50 -4.02 -4.37 -2.08
C HIS A 50 -5.50 -4.46 -2.47
N GLY A 51 -6.33 -4.98 -1.57
CA GLY A 51 -7.78 -5.03 -1.65
C GLY A 51 -8.37 -5.62 -0.38
N GLY A 52 -9.68 -5.52 -0.21
CA GLY A 52 -10.41 -6.07 0.93
C GLY A 52 -11.19 -5.02 1.71
N VAL A 53 -11.72 -5.43 2.86
CA VAL A 53 -12.52 -4.57 3.72
C VAL A 53 -11.61 -3.66 4.54
N ALA A 54 -11.85 -2.36 4.47
CA ALA A 54 -11.27 -1.40 5.41
C ALA A 54 -12.36 -0.95 6.38
N SER A 55 -12.11 -1.15 7.67
CA SER A 55 -13.03 -0.75 8.73
C SER A 55 -12.27 -0.18 9.93
N TYR A 56 -12.98 0.56 10.77
CA TYR A 56 -12.42 1.21 11.95
C TYR A 56 -11.95 0.23 13.03
N THR A 57 -12.37 -1.03 13.00
CA THR A 57 -11.90 -2.01 13.98
C THR A 57 -11.44 -3.32 13.36
N GLY A 58 -11.97 -3.77 12.21
CA GLY A 58 -11.60 -5.06 11.61
C GLY A 58 -11.86 -6.31 12.50
N LYS A 59 -12.25 -6.12 13.77
CA LYS A 59 -12.61 -7.09 14.82
C LYS A 59 -13.57 -6.41 15.83
N THR A 60 -14.23 -7.18 16.68
CA THR A 60 -15.26 -6.71 17.62
C THR A 60 -14.82 -6.66 19.10
N GLU A 61 -13.65 -7.19 19.49
CA GLU A 61 -13.24 -7.31 20.91
C GLU A 61 -12.01 -6.49 21.32
N GLY A 62 -12.13 -5.66 22.37
CA GLY A 62 -10.98 -5.18 23.15
C GLY A 62 -10.29 -3.87 22.74
N TRP A 63 -11.01 -2.86 22.20
CA TRP A 63 -10.51 -1.50 21.90
C TRP A 63 -9.29 -1.41 20.96
N HIS A 64 -9.52 -1.23 19.66
CA HIS A 64 -8.45 -1.27 18.65
C HIS A 64 -8.58 -0.12 17.63
N ARG A 65 -7.42 0.40 17.22
CA ARG A 65 -7.26 1.49 16.25
C ARG A 65 -7.33 0.89 14.84
N GLY A 66 -8.35 1.25 14.06
CA GLY A 66 -8.66 0.62 12.78
C GLY A 66 -7.56 0.62 11.73
N GLY A 67 -7.60 -0.42 10.89
CA GLY A 67 -6.76 -0.61 9.73
C GLY A 67 -7.10 -1.92 9.01
N SER A 68 -7.02 -1.94 7.69
CA SER A 68 -6.98 -3.14 6.87
C SER A 68 -5.56 -3.68 6.87
N GLY A 69 -5.40 -4.99 6.98
CA GLY A 69 -4.07 -5.63 6.89
C GLY A 69 -3.44 -5.32 5.53
N GLY A 70 -2.15 -5.01 5.49
CA GLY A 70 -1.40 -4.79 4.25
C GLY A 70 -0.72 -6.06 3.74
N LYS A 71 -0.63 -6.24 2.42
CA LYS A 71 0.22 -7.28 1.82
C LYS A 71 1.60 -6.70 1.52
N PRO A 72 2.71 -7.36 1.90
CA PRO A 72 4.05 -6.92 1.53
C PRO A 72 4.20 -6.88 0.01
N ILE A 73 4.59 -5.72 -0.51
CA ILE A 73 4.93 -5.47 -1.91
C ILE A 73 6.45 -5.59 -2.03
N ASN A 74 6.90 -6.70 -2.63
CA ASN A 74 8.31 -7.02 -2.83
C ASN A 74 8.70 -6.72 -4.28
N ASN A 75 9.96 -6.35 -4.52
CA ASN A 75 10.52 -6.11 -5.87
C ASN A 75 9.83 -4.99 -6.67
N VAL A 76 9.07 -4.12 -6.00
CA VAL A 76 8.42 -2.94 -6.58
C VAL A 76 9.08 -1.69 -6.02
N ASP A 77 9.46 -0.76 -6.90
CA ASP A 77 10.07 0.50 -6.48
C ASP A 77 9.01 1.41 -5.82
N LEU A 78 9.43 2.56 -5.31
CA LEU A 78 8.52 3.51 -4.67
C LEU A 78 7.43 3.97 -5.65
N PRO A 79 6.19 4.15 -5.16
CA PRO A 79 5.08 4.55 -6.00
C PRO A 79 5.26 5.98 -6.51
N ASP A 80 4.96 6.18 -7.79
CA ASP A 80 4.71 7.50 -8.38
C ASP A 80 3.21 7.82 -8.41
N GLN A 81 2.38 6.84 -8.75
CA GLN A 81 0.93 6.98 -8.73
C GLN A 81 0.28 5.77 -8.07
N ILE A 82 -0.76 6.03 -7.29
CA ILE A 82 -1.62 5.01 -6.71
C ILE A 82 -3.03 5.22 -7.28
N PHE A 83 -3.58 4.16 -7.84
CA PHE A 83 -4.96 4.10 -8.31
C PHE A 83 -5.76 3.26 -7.31
N LEU A 84 -6.87 3.82 -6.85
CA LEU A 84 -7.74 3.19 -5.87
C LEU A 84 -9.15 3.10 -6.45
N ARG A 85 -9.77 1.93 -6.29
CA ARG A 85 -11.21 1.74 -6.52
C ARG A 85 -11.84 1.12 -5.29
N TRP A 86 -12.91 1.72 -4.78
CA TRP A 86 -13.65 1.18 -3.64
C TRP A 86 -15.15 1.39 -3.80
N GLN A 87 -15.91 0.51 -3.16
CA GLN A 87 -17.35 0.62 -3.01
C GLN A 87 -17.67 1.09 -1.59
N SER A 88 -18.49 2.14 -1.49
CA SER A 88 -19.13 2.46 -0.22
C SER A 88 -20.25 1.45 0.02
N LEU A 89 -20.37 0.97 1.26
CA LEU A 89 -21.50 0.13 1.67
C LEU A 89 -22.69 0.99 2.12
N VAL A 90 -22.43 2.23 2.54
CA VAL A 90 -23.46 3.17 3.03
C VAL A 90 -24.14 3.90 1.87
N GLU A 91 -23.37 4.21 0.83
CA GLU A 91 -23.86 4.81 -0.41
C GLU A 91 -23.60 3.82 -1.54
N PRO A 92 -24.61 3.41 -2.35
CA PRO A 92 -24.46 2.38 -3.38
C PRO A 92 -23.71 2.92 -4.62
N GLN A 93 -22.50 3.43 -4.42
CA GLN A 93 -21.66 4.04 -5.43
C GLN A 93 -20.21 3.56 -5.33
N THR A 94 -19.59 3.47 -6.49
CA THR A 94 -18.17 3.11 -6.63
C THR A 94 -17.37 4.37 -6.89
N TYR A 95 -16.31 4.57 -6.10
CA TYR A 95 -15.40 5.69 -6.28
C TYR A 95 -14.09 5.21 -6.89
N LYS A 96 -13.47 6.11 -7.64
CA LYS A 96 -12.15 5.93 -8.22
C LYS A 96 -11.31 7.15 -7.87
N LEU A 97 -10.10 6.91 -7.40
CA LEU A 97 -9.16 7.96 -7.07
C LEU A 97 -7.82 7.66 -7.72
N LYS A 98 -7.16 8.71 -8.17
CA LYS A 98 -5.76 8.69 -8.58
C LYS A 98 -4.99 9.63 -7.67
N ILE A 99 -4.06 9.09 -6.90
CA ILE A 99 -3.17 9.86 -6.03
C ILE A 99 -1.80 9.89 -6.70
N GLN A 100 -1.30 11.09 -6.97
CA GLN A 100 0.11 11.26 -7.31
C GLN A 100 0.92 11.37 -6.03
N ILE A 101 1.92 10.52 -5.87
CA ILE A 101 2.79 10.53 -4.71
C ILE A 101 3.84 11.62 -4.90
N PRO A 102 3.86 12.67 -4.06
CA PRO A 102 4.84 13.73 -4.20
C PRO A 102 6.24 13.23 -3.83
N GLN A 103 7.26 13.88 -4.39
CA GLN A 103 8.66 13.47 -4.20
C GLN A 103 9.06 13.40 -2.72
N TRP A 104 8.62 14.35 -1.90
CA TRP A 104 8.96 14.37 -0.47
C TRP A 104 8.49 13.12 0.29
N VAL A 105 7.38 12.49 -0.12
CA VAL A 105 6.91 11.24 0.48
C VAL A 105 7.87 10.11 0.14
N ARG A 106 8.37 10.06 -1.11
CA ARG A 106 9.36 9.06 -1.51
C ARG A 106 10.69 9.25 -0.80
N ASP A 107 11.10 10.50 -0.62
CA ASP A 107 12.31 10.85 0.14
C ASP A 107 12.16 10.44 1.60
N GLU A 108 10.97 10.63 2.18
CA GLU A 108 10.65 10.18 3.53
C GLU A 108 10.65 8.65 3.65
N MET A 109 10.11 7.93 2.65
CA MET A 109 10.08 6.47 2.65
C MET A 109 11.49 5.87 2.72
N VAL A 110 12.51 6.50 2.15
CA VAL A 110 13.91 6.03 2.20
C VAL A 110 14.71 6.60 3.37
N ARG A 111 14.19 7.62 4.05
CA ARG A 111 14.88 8.26 5.17
C ARG A 111 14.96 7.28 6.34
N PRO A 112 16.16 6.94 6.84
CA PRO A 112 16.28 6.08 8.00
C PRO A 112 15.80 6.81 9.25
N GLU A 113 14.78 6.27 9.90
CA GLU A 113 14.27 6.80 11.17
C GLU A 113 14.88 6.05 12.36
N ARG A 114 15.30 6.82 13.38
CA ARG A 114 15.78 6.25 14.65
C ARG A 114 14.59 5.91 15.54
N VAL A 115 14.11 4.68 15.44
CA VAL A 115 13.06 4.18 16.34
C VAL A 115 13.67 3.67 17.65
N LEU A 116 13.13 4.14 18.79
CA LEU A 116 13.45 3.57 20.09
C LEU A 116 12.70 2.25 20.25
N CYS A 117 13.39 1.13 20.03
CA CYS A 117 12.87 -0.19 20.35
C CYS A 117 12.75 -0.33 21.88
N LYS A 118 11.55 -0.11 22.44
CA LYS A 118 11.25 -0.49 23.83
C LYS A 118 11.11 -2.01 23.91
N PHE A 119 12.23 -2.72 24.09
CA PHE A 119 12.21 -4.11 24.45
C PHE A 119 11.59 -4.23 25.86
N LYS A 120 10.42 -4.85 26.00
CA LYS A 120 9.96 -5.30 27.33
C LYS A 120 10.78 -6.55 27.67
N GLN A 121 11.79 -6.40 28.51
CA GLN A 121 12.33 -7.53 29.27
C GLN A 121 11.17 -8.13 30.07
N ARG A 122 10.91 -9.41 29.85
CA ARG A 122 9.95 -10.20 30.62
C ARG A 122 10.72 -11.25 31.40
#